data_AF-A0A954H5M9-F1
#
_entry.id   AF-A0A954H5M9-F1
#
_cell.length_a   1.000
_cell.length_b   1.000
_cell.length_c   1.000
_cell.angle_alpha   90.00
_cell.angle_beta   90.00
_cell.angle_gamma   90.00
#
_symmetry.space_group_name_H-M   'P 1'
#
loop_
_entity.id
_entity.type
_entity.pdbx_description
1 polymer ?
#
loop_
_entity_poly.entity_id
_entity_poly.type
_entity_poly.pdbx_seq_one_letter_code
_entity_poly.pdbx_strand_id
1 'polypeptide(L)'
;MKQKRLHQHNQHPGRTGFTKLEFLIVLIILIPLWSFVTGMLVPLQFIYYLVTGWIFYLYDNYSAFTWNSETLYMGVGAFALYGLLIHLVGRRWRRTDTDHPWTWNLTGKVLILSTFAFVASITIVSLTHLTIWAYGDDHAWVQHRNAQASRRRTEDGINLNQFGIAQHTFCTEHKEILTYSKMNELNISHHSWQTHLLPLMEQNVLYEQIELDKPWNAEENKPVFQTEVRTFLTPGDLPSTDPETGYALTSYAGNAHIFAAGKPMTFDEITAADGTSNTILTGDIIQNLPPWGKPGNWRDPALGINKSPHGFGSSWNGGAYFLMADGSVQWFANDIDPQILKALSTPNGGELVLSSD
;
A
#
# COMPACT_ATOMS: atom_id res chain seq x y z
N MET A 1 85.98 55.65 -9.20
CA MET A 1 85.60 55.20 -10.57
C MET A 1 84.92 53.85 -10.49
N LYS A 2 83.94 53.62 -11.39
CA LYS A 2 83.11 52.40 -11.61
C LYS A 2 81.88 52.28 -10.68
N GLN A 3 80.67 52.54 -11.15
CA GLN A 3 79.84 51.96 -12.22
C GLN A 3 78.79 50.99 -11.65
N LYS A 4 77.52 51.42 -11.81
CA LYS A 4 76.28 50.66 -11.93
C LYS A 4 76.44 49.14 -12.14
N ARG A 5 75.71 48.35 -11.35
CA ARG A 5 74.98 47.18 -11.85
C ARG A 5 73.57 47.13 -11.28
N LEU A 6 72.63 46.97 -12.21
CA LEU A 6 71.19 46.80 -12.07
C LEU A 6 70.83 45.69 -11.07
N HIS A 7 69.70 45.84 -10.37
CA HIS A 7 68.67 44.80 -10.32
C HIS A 7 67.29 45.47 -10.41
N GLN A 8 66.58 45.15 -11.49
CA GLN A 8 65.18 45.51 -11.72
C GLN A 8 64.30 44.81 -10.68
N HIS A 9 63.50 45.58 -9.94
CA HIS A 9 62.43 45.03 -9.12
C HIS A 9 61.15 45.05 -9.96
N ASN A 10 60.83 43.91 -10.58
CA ASN A 10 59.54 43.69 -11.22
C ASN A 10 58.44 43.70 -10.16
N GLN A 11 57.60 44.74 -10.17
CA GLN A 11 56.30 44.71 -9.52
C GLN A 11 55.34 43.87 -10.37
N HIS A 12 54.84 42.75 -9.82
CA HIS A 12 53.63 42.08 -10.32
C HIS A 12 52.45 42.47 -9.41
N PRO A 13 51.28 42.83 -9.98
CA PRO A 13 50.10 43.23 -9.22
C PRO A 13 49.45 42.01 -8.54
N GLY A 14 48.81 42.28 -7.40
CA GLY A 14 48.36 41.29 -6.43
C GLY A 14 47.49 40.16 -6.98
N ARG A 15 47.89 38.93 -6.70
CA ARG A 15 46.95 37.81 -6.58
C ARG A 15 46.25 37.93 -5.23
N THR A 16 45.01 38.41 -5.23
CA THR A 16 44.10 38.22 -4.11
C THR A 16 43.79 36.72 -4.00
N GLY A 17 44.55 36.01 -3.17
CA GLY A 17 44.21 34.65 -2.80
C GLY A 17 42.88 34.63 -2.06
N PHE A 18 42.10 33.56 -2.24
CA PHE A 18 40.87 33.32 -1.50
C PHE A 18 41.07 33.61 0.00
N THR A 19 40.20 34.44 0.56
CA THR A 19 40.20 34.66 2.02
C THR A 19 39.80 33.36 2.72
N LYS A 20 40.29 33.14 3.93
CA LYS A 20 39.97 31.92 4.70
C LYS A 20 38.46 31.68 4.85
N LEU A 21 37.68 32.77 4.87
CA LEU A 21 36.22 32.74 4.94
C LEU A 21 35.60 32.22 3.63
N GLU A 22 36.05 32.71 2.48
CA GLU A 22 35.57 32.25 1.16
C GLU A 22 35.93 30.78 0.93
N PHE A 23 37.11 30.34 1.39
CA PHE A 23 37.50 28.93 1.32
C PHE A 23 36.59 28.05 2.20
N LEU A 24 36.21 28.53 3.39
CA LEU A 24 35.29 27.83 4.28
C LEU A 24 33.88 27.72 3.69
N ILE A 25 33.39 28.80 3.06
CA ILE A 25 32.09 28.84 2.40
C ILE A 25 32.04 27.85 1.23
N VAL A 26 33.09 27.82 0.40
CA VAL A 26 33.18 26.86 -0.70
C VAL A 26 33.17 25.42 -0.17
N LEU A 27 33.96 25.13 0.86
CA LEU A 27 34.15 23.78 1.38
C LEU A 27 32.93 23.24 2.13
N ILE A 28 32.23 24.09 2.90
CA ILE A 28 31.14 23.66 3.80
C ILE A 28 29.76 23.86 3.17
N ILE A 29 29.60 24.79 2.22
CA ILE A 29 28.29 25.12 1.67
C ILE A 29 28.20 24.71 0.20
N LEU A 30 29.11 25.18 -0.65
CA LEU A 30 28.97 25.00 -2.10
C LEU A 30 29.29 23.56 -2.56
N ILE A 31 30.32 22.92 -1.99
CA ILE A 31 30.66 21.53 -2.33
C ILE A 31 29.55 20.55 -1.91
N PRO A 32 28.97 20.62 -0.69
CA PRO A 32 27.84 19.77 -0.31
C PRO A 32 26.58 20.05 -1.12
N LEU A 33 26.27 21.33 -1.42
CA LEU A 33 25.12 21.71 -2.25
C LEU A 33 25.25 21.18 -3.69
N TRP A 34 26.44 21.30 -4.29
CA TRP A 34 26.72 20.77 -5.62
C TRP A 34 26.65 19.23 -5.63
N SER A 35 27.16 18.58 -4.58
CA SER A 35 27.10 17.12 -4.42
C SER A 35 25.67 16.61 -4.23
N PHE A 36 24.81 17.38 -3.55
CA PHE A 36 23.38 17.10 -3.37
C PHE A 36 22.61 17.18 -4.68
N VAL A 37 22.89 18.19 -5.52
CA VAL A 37 22.24 18.36 -6.83
C VAL A 37 22.69 17.31 -7.85
N THR A 38 23.93 16.81 -7.75
CA THR A 38 24.52 15.88 -8.71
C THR A 38 24.44 14.40 -8.30
N GLY A 39 24.02 14.10 -7.06
CA GLY A 39 23.80 12.75 -6.56
C GLY A 39 25.07 11.90 -6.37
N MET A 40 26.26 12.50 -6.39
CA MET A 40 27.51 11.76 -6.60
C MET A 40 28.23 11.24 -5.34
N LEU A 41 27.78 11.54 -4.12
CA LEU A 41 28.47 11.05 -2.90
C LEU A 41 27.49 10.74 -1.76
N VAL A 42 27.08 9.47 -1.68
CA VAL A 42 26.26 8.88 -0.61
C VAL A 42 26.75 9.25 0.81
N PRO A 43 28.06 9.30 1.14
CA PRO A 43 28.50 9.63 2.50
C PRO A 43 28.27 11.09 2.91
N LEU A 44 28.45 12.04 1.99
CA LEU A 44 28.24 13.47 2.27
C LEU A 44 26.75 13.81 2.31
N GLN A 45 25.96 13.16 1.46
CA GLN A 45 24.51 13.30 1.47
C GLN A 45 23.90 12.75 2.77
N PHE A 46 24.44 11.64 3.30
CA PHE A 46 24.05 11.12 4.61
C PHE A 46 24.32 12.13 5.73
N ILE A 47 25.51 12.75 5.77
CA ILE A 47 25.84 13.78 6.76
C ILE A 47 24.92 15.00 6.61
N TYR A 48 24.62 15.42 5.38
CA TYR A 48 23.68 16.50 5.12
C TYR A 48 22.29 16.18 5.69
N TYR A 49 21.70 15.01 5.37
CA TYR A 49 20.41 14.61 5.92
C TYR A 49 20.44 14.40 7.44
N LEU A 50 21.55 13.96 8.02
CA LEU A 50 21.70 13.88 9.47
C LEU A 50 21.64 15.27 10.12
N VAL A 51 22.26 16.27 9.48
CA VAL A 51 22.35 17.64 10.03
C VAL A 51 21.09 18.46 9.75
N THR A 52 20.43 18.28 8.59
CA THR A 52 19.31 19.15 8.14
C THR A 52 18.01 18.39 7.89
N GLY A 53 18.04 17.07 7.69
CA GLY A 53 16.88 16.26 7.30
C GLY A 53 15.77 16.21 8.34
N TRP A 54 16.10 16.37 9.63
CA TRP A 54 15.11 16.44 10.71
C TRP A 54 14.20 17.67 10.60
N ILE A 55 14.65 18.76 9.95
CA ILE A 55 13.84 19.97 9.73
C ILE A 55 12.68 19.66 8.79
N PHE A 56 12.98 18.99 7.67
CA PHE A 56 11.96 18.59 6.69
C PHE A 56 11.02 17.55 7.27
N TYR A 57 11.54 16.58 8.03
CA TYR A 57 10.70 15.60 8.73
C TYR A 57 9.70 16.27 9.69
N LEU A 58 10.14 17.24 10.49
CA LEU A 58 9.24 17.98 11.38
C LEU A 58 8.22 18.81 10.60
N TYR A 59 8.62 19.37 9.45
CA TYR A 59 7.71 20.10 8.57
C TYR A 59 6.67 19.19 7.91
N ASP A 60 7.04 17.99 7.46
CA ASP A 60 6.08 17.08 6.81
C ASP A 60 5.13 16.44 7.83
N ASN A 61 5.55 16.30 9.09
CA ASN A 61 4.81 15.60 10.13
C ASN A 61 4.21 16.53 11.20
N TYR A 62 4.30 17.86 11.07
CA TYR A 62 3.79 18.77 12.11
C TYR A 62 2.27 18.59 12.31
N SER A 63 1.54 18.25 11.24
CA SER A 63 0.09 18.05 11.27
C SER A 63 -0.32 16.80 12.05
N ALA A 64 0.58 15.81 12.17
CA ALA A 64 0.37 14.61 12.98
C ALA A 64 0.65 14.83 14.47
N PHE A 65 1.23 15.97 14.85
CA PHE A 65 1.52 16.29 16.25
C PHE A 65 0.24 16.69 16.99
N THR A 66 -0.36 15.74 17.72
CA THR A 66 -1.49 16.02 18.60
C THR A 66 -1.00 16.55 19.94
N TRP A 67 -1.42 17.76 20.30
CA TRP A 67 -1.11 18.34 21.61
C TRP A 67 -1.82 17.58 22.73
N ASN A 68 -1.05 16.96 23.62
CA ASN A 68 -1.57 16.32 24.82
C ASN A 68 -1.06 17.06 26.07
N SER A 69 -1.95 17.86 26.66
CA SER A 69 -1.63 18.68 27.84
C SER A 69 -1.27 17.84 29.06
N GLU A 70 -1.90 16.68 29.25
CA GLU A 70 -1.63 15.78 30.39
C GLU A 70 -0.20 15.26 30.36
N THR A 71 0.26 14.79 29.20
CA THR A 71 1.65 14.32 29.03
C THR A 71 2.67 15.45 29.22
N LEU A 72 2.34 16.66 28.77
CA LEU A 72 3.18 17.84 28.95
C LEU A 72 3.33 18.20 30.44
N TYR A 73 2.23 18.27 31.19
CA TYR A 73 2.27 18.58 32.62
C TYR A 73 3.01 17.51 33.42
N MET A 74 2.80 16.23 33.10
CA MET A 74 3.53 15.13 33.71
C MET A 74 5.04 15.23 33.44
N GLY A 75 5.43 15.54 32.20
CA GLY A 75 6.84 15.71 31.81
C GLY A 75 7.52 16.87 32.55
N VAL A 76 6.87 18.04 32.60
CA VAL A 76 7.37 19.21 33.36
C VAL A 76 7.49 18.89 34.84
N GLY A 77 6.49 18.23 35.43
CA GLY A 77 6.50 17.81 36.83
C GLY A 77 7.62 16.84 37.16
N ALA A 78 7.83 15.82 36.33
CA ALA A 78 8.92 14.86 36.48
C ALA A 78 10.30 15.51 36.37
N PHE A 79 10.47 16.44 35.43
CA PHE A 79 11.73 17.17 35.26
C PHE A 79 12.03 18.09 36.46
N ALA A 80 11.01 18.78 36.98
CA ALA A 80 11.14 19.60 38.18
C ALA A 80 11.50 18.74 39.42
N LEU A 81 10.84 17.58 39.58
CA LEU A 81 11.15 16.63 40.65
C LEU A 81 12.58 16.10 40.55
N TYR A 82 13.03 15.78 39.33
CA TYR A 82 14.40 15.33 39.08
C TYR A 82 15.44 16.39 39.44
N GLY A 83 15.22 17.65 39.04
CA GLY A 83 16.05 18.78 39.44
C GLY A 83 16.09 19.00 40.96
N LEU A 84 14.93 18.88 41.63
CA LEU A 84 14.83 18.94 43.09
C LEU A 84 15.64 17.82 43.75
N LEU A 85 15.54 16.59 43.23
CA LEU A 85 16.23 15.43 43.77
C LEU A 85 17.75 15.58 43.64
N ILE A 86 18.25 16.02 42.47
CA ILE A 86 19.66 16.37 42.28
C ILE A 86 20.09 17.44 43.29
N HIS A 87 19.26 18.46 43.52
CA HIS A 87 19.58 19.52 44.48
C HIS A 87 19.70 18.99 45.91
N LEU A 88 18.75 18.19 46.36
CA LEU A 88 18.72 17.63 47.71
C LEU A 88 19.88 16.65 47.94
N VAL A 89 20.13 15.76 46.99
CA VAL A 89 21.25 14.80 47.04
C VAL A 89 22.57 15.56 47.03
N GLY A 90 22.73 16.56 46.17
CA GLY A 90 23.93 17.39 46.11
C GLY A 90 24.21 18.17 47.38
N ARG A 91 23.18 18.79 48.00
CA ARG A 91 23.32 19.46 49.31
C ARG A 91 23.66 18.48 50.42
N ARG A 92 23.09 17.26 50.40
CA ARG A 92 23.43 16.22 51.37
C ARG A 92 24.87 15.74 51.20
N TRP A 93 25.33 15.56 49.96
CA TRP A 93 26.66 15.08 49.64
C TRP A 93 27.74 16.09 50.04
N ARG A 94 27.52 17.38 49.78
CA ARG A 94 28.44 18.47 50.17
C ARG A 94 28.09 19.14 51.49
N ARG A 95 27.45 18.44 52.41
CA ARG A 95 27.01 19.04 53.69
C ARG A 95 28.17 19.52 54.55
N THR A 96 29.33 18.88 54.46
CA THR A 96 30.52 19.16 55.29
C THR A 96 31.57 20.03 54.59
N ASP A 97 31.37 20.36 53.31
CA ASP A 97 32.28 21.20 52.52
C ASP A 97 31.80 22.65 52.58
N THR A 98 32.46 23.46 53.43
CA THR A 98 32.11 24.86 53.66
C THR A 98 32.64 25.80 52.58
N ASP A 99 33.70 25.41 51.88
CA ASP A 99 34.37 26.26 50.90
C ASP A 99 33.66 26.22 49.54
N HIS A 100 33.02 25.10 49.20
CA HIS A 100 32.31 24.91 47.93
C HIS A 100 30.90 24.31 48.08
N PRO A 101 29.94 25.08 48.65
CA PRO A 101 28.59 24.60 48.91
C PRO A 101 27.84 24.26 47.62
N TRP A 102 26.94 23.28 47.71
CA TRP A 102 26.08 22.92 46.59
C TRP A 102 25.03 24.02 46.30
N THR A 103 25.08 24.61 45.12
CA THR A 103 24.19 25.70 44.69
C THR A 103 23.21 25.26 43.60
N TRP A 104 22.16 26.07 43.37
CA TRP A 104 21.24 25.88 42.24
C TRP A 104 21.93 25.96 40.88
N ASN A 105 23.00 26.77 40.75
CA ASN A 105 23.80 26.81 39.53
C ASN A 105 24.50 25.47 39.24
N LEU A 106 25.02 24.81 40.28
CA LEU A 106 25.63 23.48 40.14
C LEU A 106 24.58 22.42 39.83
N THR A 107 23.39 22.54 40.43
CA THR A 107 22.23 21.69 40.13
C THR A 107 21.84 21.79 38.66
N GLY A 108 21.71 23.00 38.12
CA GLY A 108 21.39 23.23 36.72
C GLY A 108 22.43 22.63 35.76
N LYS A 109 23.73 22.78 36.07
CA LYS A 109 24.81 22.18 35.26
C LYS A 109 24.73 20.65 35.22
N VAL A 110 24.49 20.02 36.37
CA VAL A 110 24.37 18.56 36.47
C VAL A 110 23.08 18.06 35.82
N LEU A 111 21.97 18.78 35.99
CA LEU A 111 20.69 18.48 35.35
C LEU A 111 20.79 18.53 33.82
N ILE A 112 21.43 19.56 33.28
CA ILE A 112 21.68 19.69 31.84
C ILE A 112 22.55 18.53 31.35
N LEU A 113 23.70 18.29 32.00
CA LEU A 113 24.64 17.26 31.59
C LEU A 113 24.01 15.86 31.60
N SER A 114 23.26 15.52 32.67
CA SER A 114 22.57 14.25 32.79
C SER A 114 21.45 14.07 31.77
N THR A 115 20.70 15.13 31.46
CA THR A 115 19.67 15.10 30.42
C THR A 115 20.28 14.87 29.04
N PHE A 116 21.35 15.59 28.71
CA PHE A 116 22.08 15.37 27.45
C PHE A 116 22.66 13.96 27.35
N ALA A 117 23.24 13.44 28.43
CA ALA A 117 23.76 12.08 28.47
C ALA A 117 22.65 11.03 28.28
N PHE A 118 21.47 11.25 28.88
CA PHE A 118 20.31 10.38 28.72
C PHE A 118 19.80 10.36 27.28
N VAL A 119 19.61 11.53 26.66
CA VAL A 119 19.19 11.64 25.26
C VAL A 119 20.21 10.99 24.33
N ALA A 120 21.51 11.26 24.53
CA ALA A 120 22.57 10.63 23.75
C ALA A 120 22.56 9.09 23.89
N SER A 121 22.27 8.58 25.09
CA SER A 121 22.17 7.14 25.35
C SER A 121 21.01 6.50 24.59
N ILE A 122 19.83 7.14 24.58
CA ILE A 122 18.68 6.67 23.79
C ILE A 122 19.05 6.63 22.31
N THR A 123 19.71 7.68 21.79
CA THR A 123 20.12 7.72 20.39
C THR A 123 21.09 6.59 20.03
N ILE A 124 22.06 6.29 20.90
CA ILE A 124 23.02 5.19 20.69
C ILE A 124 22.31 3.84 20.72
N VAL A 125 21.39 3.61 21.66
CA VAL A 125 20.60 2.37 21.74
C VAL A 125 19.75 2.20 20.50
N SER A 126 19.05 3.26 20.06
CA SER A 126 18.25 3.24 18.83
C SER A 126 19.11 2.97 17.60
N LEU A 127 20.29 3.60 17.49
CA LEU A 127 21.21 3.37 16.38
C LEU A 127 21.77 1.94 16.40
N THR A 128 22.03 1.39 17.59
CA THR A 128 22.53 0.02 17.77
C THR A 128 21.47 -1.01 17.40
N HIS A 129 20.21 -0.81 17.80
CA HIS A 129 19.11 -1.65 17.35
C HIS A 129 18.93 -1.57 15.83
N LEU A 130 19.01 -0.37 15.26
CA LEU A 130 18.91 -0.16 13.83
C LEU A 130 20.06 -0.85 13.06
N THR A 131 21.30 -0.79 13.57
CA THR A 131 22.44 -1.47 12.93
C THR A 131 22.40 -2.98 13.11
N ILE A 132 22.01 -3.50 14.28
CA ILE A 132 21.80 -4.94 14.48
C ILE A 132 20.72 -5.47 13.54
N TRP A 133 19.61 -4.73 13.38
CA TRP A 133 18.56 -5.06 12.43
C TRP A 133 19.08 -5.03 10.97
N ALA A 134 19.88 -4.01 10.62
CA ALA A 134 20.42 -3.87 9.26
C ALA A 134 21.50 -4.91 8.91
N TYR A 135 22.28 -5.39 9.87
CA TYR A 135 23.37 -6.36 9.66
C TYR A 135 22.99 -7.81 9.94
N GLY A 136 21.99 -8.06 10.79
CA GLY A 136 21.59 -9.40 11.18
C GLY A 136 20.62 -10.08 10.21
N ASP A 137 20.04 -9.33 9.27
CA ASP A 137 18.89 -9.78 8.52
C ASP A 137 19.15 -9.73 7.00
N ASP A 138 19.70 -10.83 6.46
CA ASP A 138 19.62 -11.17 5.03
C ASP A 138 18.15 -11.39 4.56
N HIS A 139 17.16 -10.98 5.36
CA HIS A 139 15.73 -11.12 5.12
C HIS A 139 14.95 -9.79 5.10
N ALA A 140 15.53 -8.63 5.41
CA ALA A 140 14.79 -7.36 5.42
C ALA A 140 14.19 -7.01 4.03
N TRP A 141 14.93 -7.28 2.96
CA TRP A 141 14.46 -7.15 1.58
C TRP A 141 13.42 -8.20 1.16
N VAL A 142 13.45 -9.40 1.76
CA VAL A 142 12.54 -10.52 1.45
C VAL A 142 11.23 -10.34 2.23
N GLN A 143 11.28 -9.87 3.47
CA GLN A 143 10.10 -9.51 4.25
C GLN A 143 9.33 -8.35 3.64
N HIS A 144 9.99 -7.31 3.11
CA HIS A 144 9.27 -6.24 2.39
C HIS A 144 8.52 -6.76 1.15
N ARG A 145 9.15 -7.65 0.35
CA ARG A 145 8.49 -8.28 -0.80
C ARG A 145 7.36 -9.23 -0.39
N ASN A 146 7.57 -10.05 0.64
CA ASN A 146 6.55 -10.97 1.15
C ASN A 146 5.39 -10.21 1.82
N ALA A 147 5.66 -9.10 2.51
CA ALA A 147 4.64 -8.24 3.08
C ALA A 147 3.83 -7.50 2.01
N GLN A 148 4.48 -7.01 0.95
CA GLN A 148 3.77 -6.43 -0.20
C GLN A 148 2.92 -7.47 -0.93
N ALA A 149 3.46 -8.66 -1.20
CA ALA A 149 2.71 -9.76 -1.82
C ALA A 149 1.53 -10.20 -0.93
N SER A 150 1.73 -10.30 0.38
CA SER A 150 0.65 -10.61 1.34
C SER A 150 -0.42 -9.52 1.38
N ARG A 151 -0.03 -8.24 1.35
CA ARG A 151 -0.98 -7.11 1.32
C ARG A 151 -1.82 -7.13 0.04
N ARG A 152 -1.17 -7.31 -1.11
CA ARG A 152 -1.85 -7.39 -2.41
C ARG A 152 -2.81 -8.59 -2.46
N ARG A 153 -2.41 -9.74 -1.91
CA ARG A 153 -3.29 -10.90 -1.74
C ARG A 153 -4.49 -10.61 -0.84
N THR A 154 -4.31 -9.91 0.28
CA THR A 154 -5.42 -9.49 1.15
C THR A 154 -6.37 -8.52 0.43
N GLU A 155 -5.84 -7.56 -0.31
CA GLU A 155 -6.61 -6.62 -1.11
C GLU A 155 -7.47 -7.32 -2.17
N ASP A 156 -6.97 -8.41 -2.75
CA ASP A 156 -7.73 -9.26 -3.68
C ASP A 156 -8.98 -9.88 -3.03
N GLY A 157 -8.82 -10.46 -1.85
CA GLY A 157 -9.96 -10.96 -1.07
C GLY A 157 -10.95 -9.86 -0.66
N ILE A 158 -10.47 -8.63 -0.44
CA ILE A 158 -11.32 -7.47 -0.16
C ILE A 158 -12.13 -7.09 -1.41
N ASN A 159 -11.54 -7.10 -2.60
CA ASN A 159 -12.24 -6.82 -3.85
C ASN A 159 -13.37 -7.85 -4.10
N LEU A 160 -13.10 -9.14 -3.91
CA LEU A 160 -14.14 -10.17 -3.99
C LEU A 160 -15.26 -9.96 -2.97
N ASN A 161 -14.94 -9.52 -1.75
CA ASN A 161 -15.94 -9.15 -0.76
C ASN A 161 -16.81 -7.97 -1.23
N GLN A 162 -16.20 -6.94 -1.85
CA GLN A 162 -16.96 -5.84 -2.47
C GLN A 162 -17.89 -6.35 -3.58
N PHE A 163 -17.46 -7.31 -4.40
CA PHE A 163 -18.35 -8.01 -5.34
C PHE A 163 -19.51 -8.71 -4.64
N GLY A 164 -19.26 -9.41 -3.52
CA GLY A 164 -20.32 -10.05 -2.74
C GLY A 164 -21.35 -9.06 -2.24
N ILE A 165 -20.91 -7.99 -1.58
CA ILE A 165 -21.81 -6.94 -1.05
C ILE A 165 -22.63 -6.32 -2.19
N ALA A 166 -21.98 -5.95 -3.30
CA ALA A 166 -22.65 -5.38 -4.46
C ALA A 166 -23.66 -6.39 -5.07
N GLN A 167 -23.27 -7.65 -5.23
CA GLN A 167 -24.12 -8.67 -5.83
C GLN A 167 -25.34 -9.00 -4.96
N HIS A 168 -25.18 -9.07 -3.63
CA HIS A 168 -26.30 -9.23 -2.69
C HIS A 168 -27.24 -8.03 -2.72
N THR A 169 -26.71 -6.81 -2.69
CA THR A 169 -27.51 -5.58 -2.73
C THR A 169 -28.27 -5.48 -4.05
N PHE A 170 -27.60 -5.74 -5.17
CA PHE A 170 -28.20 -5.80 -6.50
C PHE A 170 -29.34 -6.81 -6.54
N CYS A 171 -29.10 -8.02 -6.04
CA CYS A 171 -30.09 -9.09 -5.99
C CYS A 171 -31.32 -8.66 -5.19
N THR A 172 -31.15 -8.02 -4.02
CA THR A 172 -32.25 -7.48 -3.23
C THR A 172 -33.05 -6.41 -3.97
N GLU A 173 -32.39 -5.50 -4.70
CA GLU A 173 -33.05 -4.42 -5.44
C GLU A 173 -33.76 -4.92 -6.72
N HIS A 174 -33.30 -6.02 -7.31
CA HIS A 174 -33.74 -6.52 -8.61
C HIS A 174 -34.56 -7.82 -8.56
N LYS A 175 -35.41 -7.97 -7.53
CA LYS A 175 -36.31 -9.15 -7.36
C LYS A 175 -35.56 -10.48 -7.30
N GLU A 176 -34.47 -10.48 -6.56
CA GLU A 176 -33.66 -11.67 -6.23
C GLU A 176 -32.92 -12.28 -7.42
N ILE A 177 -32.78 -11.57 -8.53
CA ILE A 177 -32.05 -12.06 -9.71
C ILE A 177 -30.55 -11.72 -9.59
N LEU A 178 -29.70 -12.73 -9.72
CA LEU A 178 -28.24 -12.59 -9.70
C LEU A 178 -27.67 -11.97 -10.98
N THR A 179 -28.30 -12.24 -12.11
CA THR A 179 -27.85 -11.72 -13.40
C THR A 179 -28.99 -11.01 -14.11
N TYR A 180 -29.06 -9.70 -13.94
CA TYR A 180 -29.88 -8.89 -14.82
C TYR A 180 -29.02 -8.41 -15.98
N SER A 181 -29.50 -8.59 -17.20
CA SER A 181 -29.01 -7.79 -18.32
C SER A 181 -30.12 -7.61 -19.34
N LYS A 182 -30.23 -6.40 -19.87
CA LYS A 182 -31.13 -6.12 -20.99
C LYS A 182 -30.63 -6.89 -22.21
N MET A 183 -31.48 -7.77 -22.72
CA MET A 183 -31.19 -8.59 -23.90
C MET A 183 -31.62 -7.86 -25.17
N ASN A 184 -30.88 -8.03 -26.25
CA ASN A 184 -31.29 -7.64 -27.60
C ASN A 184 -32.28 -8.65 -28.21
N GLU A 185 -32.72 -8.38 -29.44
CA GLU A 185 -33.64 -9.26 -30.18
C GLU A 185 -33.11 -10.68 -30.43
N LEU A 186 -31.79 -10.88 -30.30
CA LEU A 186 -31.11 -12.18 -30.41
C LEU A 186 -30.88 -12.85 -29.05
N ASN A 187 -31.49 -12.33 -27.98
CA ASN A 187 -31.32 -12.77 -26.60
C ASN A 187 -29.87 -12.66 -26.08
N ILE A 188 -29.10 -11.69 -26.61
CA ILE A 188 -27.74 -11.39 -26.18
C ILE A 188 -27.77 -10.13 -25.32
N SER A 189 -27.16 -10.21 -24.15
CA SER A 189 -27.00 -9.13 -23.21
C SER A 189 -26.19 -7.96 -23.81
N HIS A 190 -26.61 -6.72 -23.58
CA HIS A 190 -25.85 -5.55 -24.04
C HIS A 190 -24.58 -5.27 -23.23
N HIS A 191 -24.58 -5.67 -21.95
CA HIS A 191 -23.60 -5.27 -20.95
C HIS A 191 -23.26 -6.41 -19.99
N SER A 192 -22.01 -6.49 -19.56
CA SER A 192 -21.57 -7.39 -18.49
C SER A 192 -22.40 -7.26 -17.21
N TRP A 193 -22.48 -8.35 -16.45
CA TRP A 193 -23.05 -8.32 -15.09
C TRP A 193 -22.34 -7.30 -14.19
N GLN A 194 -21.04 -7.09 -14.40
CA GLN A 194 -20.24 -6.11 -13.67
C GLN A 194 -20.68 -4.66 -13.93
N THR A 195 -21.16 -4.36 -15.14
CA THR A 195 -21.66 -3.01 -15.48
C THR A 195 -22.78 -2.59 -14.54
N HIS A 196 -23.68 -3.51 -14.19
CA HIS A 196 -24.81 -3.24 -13.30
C HIS A 196 -24.43 -3.12 -11.82
N LEU A 197 -23.22 -3.54 -11.43
CA LEU A 197 -22.71 -3.41 -10.07
C LEU A 197 -22.01 -2.06 -9.82
N LEU A 198 -21.70 -1.29 -10.86
CA LEU A 198 -20.98 -0.01 -10.74
C LEU A 198 -21.60 0.95 -9.68
N PRO A 199 -22.92 1.17 -9.63
CA PRO A 199 -23.54 2.04 -8.61
C PRO A 199 -23.26 1.61 -7.17
N LEU A 200 -23.17 0.30 -6.97
CA LEU A 200 -22.97 -0.36 -5.67
C LEU A 200 -21.49 -0.46 -5.29
N MET A 201 -20.60 -0.04 -6.20
CA MET A 201 -19.14 0.01 -6.03
C MET A 201 -18.61 1.44 -6.12
N GLU A 202 -19.45 2.41 -5.75
CA GLU A 202 -19.12 3.84 -5.74
C GLU A 202 -18.76 4.41 -7.14
N GLN A 203 -19.14 3.73 -8.22
CA GLN A 203 -18.91 4.16 -9.61
C GLN A 203 -20.17 4.77 -10.26
N ASN A 204 -21.02 5.45 -9.48
CA ASN A 204 -22.26 6.08 -9.96
C ASN A 204 -22.03 7.05 -11.13
N VAL A 205 -21.01 7.90 -11.01
CA VAL A 205 -20.67 8.89 -12.06
C VAL A 205 -20.30 8.24 -13.38
N LEU A 206 -19.65 7.06 -13.34
CA LEU A 206 -19.31 6.30 -14.53
C LEU A 206 -20.54 5.61 -15.11
N TYR A 207 -21.39 5.04 -14.25
CA TYR A 207 -22.62 4.34 -14.65
C TYR A 207 -23.62 5.25 -15.36
N GLU A 208 -23.80 6.49 -14.88
CA GLU A 208 -24.71 7.49 -15.47
C GLU A 208 -24.32 7.91 -16.90
N GLN A 209 -23.08 7.65 -17.32
CA GLN A 209 -22.60 7.96 -18.67
C GLN A 209 -22.84 6.81 -19.66
N ILE A 210 -23.35 5.66 -19.20
CA ILE A 210 -23.55 4.47 -20.04
C ILE A 210 -24.93 4.53 -20.71
N GLU A 211 -24.94 4.47 -22.04
CA GLU A 211 -26.14 4.25 -22.84
C GLU A 211 -26.54 2.76 -22.74
N LEU A 212 -27.35 2.42 -21.73
CA LEU A 212 -27.74 1.03 -21.40
C LEU A 212 -28.58 0.36 -22.48
N ASP A 213 -29.23 1.13 -23.36
CA ASP A 213 -29.99 0.63 -24.50
C ASP A 213 -29.12 0.31 -25.73
N LYS A 214 -27.83 0.66 -25.70
CA LYS A 214 -26.84 0.32 -26.72
C LYS A 214 -25.88 -0.76 -26.20
N PRO A 215 -25.22 -1.53 -27.09
CA PRO A 215 -24.15 -2.43 -26.70
C PRO A 215 -22.98 -1.72 -26.01
N TRP A 216 -22.27 -2.42 -25.13
CA TRP A 216 -21.09 -1.90 -24.44
C TRP A 216 -20.01 -1.33 -25.37
N ASN A 217 -19.85 -1.88 -26.58
CA ASN A 217 -18.85 -1.46 -27.57
C ASN A 217 -19.38 -0.46 -28.60
N ALA A 218 -20.54 0.16 -28.37
CA ALA A 218 -21.03 1.26 -29.20
C ALA A 218 -20.08 2.48 -29.10
N GLU A 219 -20.02 3.30 -30.14
CA GLU A 219 -19.09 4.45 -30.21
C GLU A 219 -19.33 5.43 -29.05
N GLU A 220 -20.59 5.61 -28.64
CA GLU A 220 -20.98 6.48 -27.52
C GLU A 220 -20.54 5.93 -26.16
N ASN A 221 -20.55 4.61 -26.01
CA ASN A 221 -20.16 3.92 -24.77
C ASN A 221 -18.64 3.75 -24.66
N LYS A 222 -17.91 3.88 -25.78
CA LYS A 222 -16.49 3.58 -25.86
C LYS A 222 -15.65 4.32 -24.80
N PRO A 223 -15.77 5.65 -24.59
CA PRO A 223 -14.96 6.34 -23.59
C PRO A 223 -15.17 5.81 -22.16
N VAL A 224 -16.40 5.40 -21.84
CA VAL A 224 -16.75 4.86 -20.52
C VAL A 224 -16.06 3.52 -20.30
N PHE A 225 -16.14 2.60 -21.26
CA PHE A 225 -15.52 1.27 -21.15
C PHE A 225 -13.99 1.27 -21.35
N GLN A 226 -13.39 2.41 -21.71
CA GLN A 226 -11.94 2.62 -21.65
C GLN A 226 -11.46 3.08 -20.26
N THR A 227 -12.38 3.39 -19.34
CA THR A 227 -12.05 3.79 -17.98
C THR A 227 -11.77 2.56 -17.11
N GLU A 228 -10.62 2.55 -16.45
CA GLU A 228 -10.24 1.48 -15.53
C GLU A 228 -11.02 1.60 -14.21
N VAL A 229 -11.61 0.49 -13.77
CA VAL A 229 -12.27 0.38 -12.47
C VAL A 229 -11.36 -0.44 -11.56
N ARG A 230 -10.73 0.21 -10.56
CA ARG A 230 -9.68 -0.40 -9.73
C ARG A 230 -10.14 -1.71 -9.06
N THR A 231 -11.38 -1.77 -8.57
CA THR A 231 -11.98 -2.94 -7.93
C THR A 231 -12.17 -4.13 -8.90
N PHE A 232 -12.23 -3.89 -10.21
CA PHE A 232 -12.34 -4.96 -11.22
C PHE A 232 -10.99 -5.58 -11.59
N LEU A 233 -9.90 -5.10 -10.99
CA LEU A 233 -8.55 -5.59 -11.26
C LEU A 233 -7.98 -6.24 -9.99
N THR A 234 -7.50 -7.47 -10.11
CA THR A 234 -6.75 -8.13 -9.05
C THR A 234 -5.48 -7.31 -8.79
N PRO A 235 -5.08 -7.06 -7.54
CA PRO A 235 -3.82 -6.39 -7.24
C PRO A 235 -2.66 -7.20 -7.84
N GLY A 236 -1.87 -6.63 -8.75
CA GLY A 236 -0.81 -7.39 -9.43
C GLY A 236 -0.40 -6.77 -10.75
N ASP A 237 0.45 -7.48 -11.47
CA ASP A 237 1.04 -7.00 -12.72
C ASP A 237 0.29 -7.58 -13.94
N LEU A 238 -1.05 -7.68 -13.85
CA LEU A 238 -1.90 -8.06 -14.97
C LEU A 238 -2.19 -6.84 -15.87
N PRO A 239 -2.39 -7.03 -17.18
CA PRO A 239 -2.87 -5.97 -18.05
C PRO A 239 -4.20 -5.40 -17.56
N SER A 240 -4.29 -4.08 -17.45
CA SER A 240 -5.51 -3.35 -17.09
C SER A 240 -6.30 -2.86 -18.30
N THR A 241 -5.68 -2.88 -19.49
CA THR A 241 -6.25 -2.38 -20.75
C THR A 241 -5.92 -3.34 -21.89
N ASP A 242 -6.87 -3.55 -22.80
CA ASP A 242 -6.71 -4.30 -24.04
C ASP A 242 -5.81 -3.51 -25.01
N PRO A 243 -4.66 -4.06 -25.45
CA PRO A 243 -3.73 -3.33 -26.33
C PRO A 243 -4.26 -3.09 -27.74
N GLU A 244 -5.23 -3.87 -28.22
CA GLU A 244 -5.78 -3.73 -29.57
C GLU A 244 -6.93 -2.73 -29.60
N THR A 245 -7.83 -2.79 -28.61
CA THR A 245 -9.06 -2.01 -28.58
C THR A 245 -9.01 -0.80 -27.65
N GLY A 246 -8.09 -0.80 -26.69
CA GLY A 246 -7.97 0.22 -25.64
C GLY A 246 -9.03 0.12 -24.54
N TYR A 247 -9.89 -0.89 -24.55
CA TYR A 247 -10.89 -1.06 -23.49
C TYR A 247 -10.25 -1.52 -22.17
N ALA A 248 -10.78 -1.02 -21.06
CA ALA A 248 -10.35 -1.44 -19.74
C ALA A 248 -10.83 -2.87 -19.44
N LEU A 249 -9.95 -3.66 -18.83
CA LEU A 249 -10.13 -5.09 -18.58
C LEU A 249 -10.67 -5.36 -17.18
N THR A 250 -11.11 -6.61 -16.97
CA THR A 250 -11.45 -7.16 -15.64
C THR A 250 -10.60 -8.41 -15.39
N SER A 251 -10.23 -8.61 -14.12
CA SER A 251 -9.52 -9.78 -13.62
C SER A 251 -10.42 -10.71 -12.80
N TYR A 252 -11.74 -10.54 -12.87
CA TYR A 252 -12.71 -11.43 -12.23
C TYR A 252 -13.73 -11.95 -13.24
N ALA A 253 -14.24 -13.16 -13.02
CA ALA A 253 -15.32 -13.76 -13.81
C ALA A 253 -16.42 -14.35 -12.92
N GLY A 254 -17.63 -14.47 -13.46
CA GLY A 254 -18.73 -15.19 -12.82
C GLY A 254 -18.65 -16.70 -13.05
N ASN A 255 -19.28 -17.47 -12.17
CA ASN A 255 -19.49 -18.90 -12.37
C ASN A 255 -20.47 -19.14 -13.54
N ALA A 256 -20.05 -19.89 -14.55
CA ALA A 256 -20.88 -20.21 -15.72
C ALA A 256 -22.19 -20.91 -15.37
N HIS A 257 -22.25 -21.69 -14.29
CA HIS A 257 -23.48 -22.39 -13.86
C HIS A 257 -24.52 -21.46 -13.22
N ILE A 258 -24.14 -20.20 -12.96
CA ILE A 258 -25.01 -19.16 -12.37
C ILE A 258 -25.20 -18.00 -13.36
N PHE A 259 -24.13 -17.56 -14.01
CA PHE A 259 -24.09 -16.33 -14.82
C PHE A 259 -24.31 -16.56 -16.31
N ALA A 260 -24.20 -17.79 -16.83
CA ALA A 260 -24.38 -18.02 -18.26
C ALA A 260 -25.81 -17.71 -18.69
N ALA A 261 -25.95 -17.13 -19.89
CA ALA A 261 -27.23 -16.76 -20.48
C ALA A 261 -28.20 -17.94 -20.48
N GLY A 262 -29.31 -17.80 -19.75
CA GLY A 262 -30.25 -18.87 -19.47
C GLY A 262 -31.34 -18.43 -18.48
N LYS A 263 -31.77 -19.34 -17.61
CA LYS A 263 -32.72 -19.04 -16.53
C LYS A 263 -32.02 -18.13 -15.51
N PRO A 264 -32.54 -16.92 -15.23
CA PRO A 264 -32.01 -16.09 -14.15
C PRO A 264 -32.07 -16.87 -12.83
N MET A 265 -30.92 -17.00 -12.16
CA MET A 265 -30.83 -17.71 -10.89
C MET A 265 -31.01 -16.74 -9.72
N THR A 266 -31.63 -17.23 -8.65
CA THR A 266 -31.79 -16.47 -7.39
C THR A 266 -30.99 -17.11 -6.26
N PHE A 267 -30.69 -16.34 -5.20
CA PHE A 267 -30.09 -16.92 -4.01
C PHE A 267 -30.99 -17.96 -3.33
N ASP A 268 -32.31 -17.81 -3.42
CA ASP A 268 -33.26 -18.80 -2.90
C ASP A 268 -33.16 -20.13 -3.63
N GLU A 269 -32.98 -20.11 -4.95
CA GLU A 269 -32.77 -21.33 -5.74
C GLU A 269 -31.45 -22.03 -5.37
N ILE A 270 -30.37 -21.27 -5.17
CA ILE A 270 -29.08 -21.81 -4.70
C ILE A 270 -29.22 -22.36 -3.28
N THR A 271 -29.94 -21.65 -2.41
CA THR A 271 -30.17 -22.06 -1.01
C THR A 271 -30.97 -23.36 -0.93
N ALA A 272 -31.98 -23.52 -1.79
CA ALA A 272 -32.82 -24.71 -1.83
C ALA A 272 -32.11 -25.96 -2.39
N ALA A 273 -30.98 -25.78 -3.05
CA ALA A 273 -30.20 -26.86 -3.65
C ALA A 273 -28.97 -27.21 -2.80
N ASP A 274 -27.76 -26.84 -3.21
CA ASP A 274 -26.51 -27.21 -2.49
C ASP A 274 -26.13 -26.22 -1.37
N GLY A 275 -26.82 -25.08 -1.30
CA GLY A 275 -26.59 -24.03 -0.31
C GLY A 275 -25.62 -22.95 -0.80
N THR A 276 -25.83 -21.71 -0.33
CA THR A 276 -25.06 -20.53 -0.77
C THR A 276 -23.60 -20.55 -0.32
N SER A 277 -23.29 -21.15 0.83
CA SER A 277 -21.92 -21.31 1.34
C SER A 277 -21.10 -22.37 0.60
N ASN A 278 -21.76 -23.27 -0.14
CA ASN A 278 -21.13 -24.35 -0.91
C ASN A 278 -21.12 -24.09 -2.42
N THR A 279 -21.49 -22.88 -2.85
CA THR A 279 -21.59 -22.55 -4.27
C THR A 279 -20.67 -21.38 -4.59
N ILE A 280 -19.72 -21.58 -5.50
CA ILE A 280 -18.84 -20.51 -6.00
C ILE A 280 -19.66 -19.54 -6.85
N LEU A 281 -19.55 -18.24 -6.57
CA LEU A 281 -20.23 -17.18 -7.30
C LEU A 281 -19.31 -16.50 -8.33
N THR A 282 -18.16 -16.01 -7.89
CA THR A 282 -17.15 -15.34 -8.72
C THR A 282 -15.74 -15.72 -8.26
N GLY A 283 -14.75 -15.47 -9.11
CA GLY A 283 -13.35 -15.71 -8.78
C GLY A 283 -12.40 -15.03 -9.76
N ASP A 284 -11.11 -15.14 -9.45
CA ASP A 284 -10.03 -14.47 -10.17
C ASP A 284 -9.76 -15.12 -11.53
N ILE A 285 -9.33 -14.31 -12.50
CA ILE A 285 -8.84 -14.74 -13.80
C ILE A 285 -7.52 -14.01 -14.12
N ILE A 286 -6.56 -14.76 -14.67
CA ILE A 286 -5.23 -14.24 -15.04
C ILE A 286 -4.93 -14.32 -16.54
N GLN A 287 -5.81 -14.94 -17.32
CA GLN A 287 -5.63 -15.19 -18.75
C GLN A 287 -6.94 -14.90 -19.48
N ASN A 288 -6.86 -14.50 -20.75
CA ASN A 288 -8.03 -14.11 -21.56
C ASN A 288 -8.93 -13.08 -20.85
N LEU A 289 -8.31 -12.05 -20.27
CA LEU A 289 -9.00 -10.99 -19.56
C LEU A 289 -9.91 -10.24 -20.55
N PRO A 290 -11.24 -10.22 -20.35
CA PRO A 290 -12.14 -9.50 -21.23
C PRO A 290 -12.24 -8.03 -20.80
N PRO A 291 -12.68 -7.13 -21.70
CA PRO A 291 -13.17 -5.82 -21.29
C PRO A 291 -14.27 -5.96 -20.24
N TRP A 292 -14.25 -5.15 -19.18
CA TRP A 292 -15.18 -5.31 -18.06
C TRP A 292 -16.66 -5.09 -18.47
N GLY A 293 -16.90 -4.32 -19.53
CA GLY A 293 -18.22 -4.11 -20.11
C GLY A 293 -18.75 -5.24 -20.99
N LYS A 294 -17.87 -6.14 -21.42
CA LYS A 294 -18.22 -7.18 -22.39
C LYS A 294 -19.13 -8.23 -21.74
N PRO A 295 -20.34 -8.48 -22.28
CA PRO A 295 -21.20 -9.57 -21.82
C PRO A 295 -20.53 -10.92 -22.12
N GLY A 296 -20.89 -11.97 -21.37
CA GLY A 296 -20.25 -13.27 -21.56
C GLY A 296 -19.10 -13.58 -20.62
N ASN A 297 -18.82 -12.71 -19.64
CA ASN A 297 -17.70 -12.92 -18.72
C ASN A 297 -18.06 -13.90 -17.58
N TRP A 298 -18.05 -15.18 -17.92
CA TRP A 298 -18.19 -16.30 -16.99
C TRP A 298 -17.30 -17.47 -17.38
N ARG A 299 -16.95 -18.30 -16.41
CA ARG A 299 -16.08 -19.47 -16.58
C ARG A 299 -16.60 -20.63 -15.74
N ASP A 300 -16.29 -21.85 -16.15
CA ASP A 300 -16.63 -23.04 -15.38
C ASP A 300 -15.53 -23.28 -14.33
N PRO A 301 -15.82 -23.18 -13.02
CA PRO A 301 -14.81 -23.43 -11.99
C PRO A 301 -14.29 -24.88 -12.00
N ALA A 302 -15.05 -25.83 -12.55
CA ALA A 302 -14.63 -27.23 -12.68
C ALA A 302 -13.45 -27.43 -13.64
N LEU A 303 -13.05 -26.42 -14.41
CA LEU A 303 -11.83 -26.45 -15.24
C LEU A 303 -10.53 -26.42 -14.41
N GLY A 304 -10.62 -26.20 -13.10
CA GLY A 304 -9.46 -26.15 -12.21
C GLY A 304 -8.84 -24.76 -12.10
N ILE A 305 -8.07 -24.57 -11.03
CA ILE A 305 -7.40 -23.31 -10.70
C ILE A 305 -6.03 -23.28 -11.36
N ASN A 306 -5.75 -22.24 -12.15
CA ASN A 306 -4.50 -22.09 -12.91
C ASN A 306 -4.22 -23.25 -13.90
N LYS A 307 -5.26 -23.97 -14.35
CA LYS A 307 -5.13 -25.11 -15.27
C LYS A 307 -5.51 -24.79 -16.72
N SER A 308 -6.33 -23.77 -16.94
CA SER A 308 -6.87 -23.43 -18.26
C SER A 308 -6.87 -21.92 -18.50
N PRO A 309 -6.56 -21.45 -19.72
CA PRO A 309 -6.68 -20.03 -20.07
C PRO A 309 -8.13 -19.53 -20.05
N HIS A 310 -9.11 -20.44 -20.07
CA HIS A 310 -10.55 -20.15 -19.92
C HIS A 310 -11.09 -20.56 -18.53
N GLY A 311 -10.22 -20.97 -17.62
CA GLY A 311 -10.57 -21.28 -16.22
C GLY A 311 -10.30 -20.10 -15.30
N PHE A 312 -10.55 -20.33 -14.02
CA PHE A 312 -10.17 -19.41 -12.95
C PHE A 312 -8.71 -19.60 -12.56
N GLY A 313 -8.13 -18.59 -11.91
CA GLY A 313 -6.75 -18.62 -11.48
C GLY A 313 -6.30 -17.27 -10.98
N SER A 314 -5.31 -17.28 -10.10
CA SER A 314 -4.68 -16.09 -9.58
C SER A 314 -3.17 -16.14 -9.80
N SER A 315 -2.53 -14.97 -9.79
CA SER A 315 -1.06 -14.86 -9.87
C SER A 315 -0.39 -15.19 -8.52
N TRP A 316 -1.18 -15.45 -7.49
CA TRP A 316 -0.71 -15.81 -6.17
C TRP A 316 -0.17 -17.25 -6.14
N ASN A 317 0.84 -17.48 -5.33
CA ASN A 317 1.40 -18.82 -5.19
C ASN A 317 0.40 -19.75 -4.48
N GLY A 318 0.12 -20.90 -5.11
CA GLY A 318 -0.55 -22.03 -4.47
C GLY A 318 -2.07 -22.10 -4.59
N GLY A 319 -2.76 -21.13 -5.19
CA GLY A 319 -4.22 -21.16 -5.27
C GLY A 319 -4.86 -19.87 -5.80
N ALA A 320 -6.13 -19.67 -5.52
CA ALA A 320 -6.88 -18.45 -5.83
C ALA A 320 -7.98 -18.20 -4.79
N TYR A 321 -8.44 -16.95 -4.69
CA TYR A 321 -9.65 -16.65 -3.93
C TYR A 321 -10.90 -16.82 -4.79
N PHE A 322 -11.97 -17.24 -4.14
CA PHE A 322 -13.29 -17.32 -4.71
C PHE A 322 -14.29 -16.70 -3.76
N LEU A 323 -15.23 -15.94 -4.31
CA LEU A 323 -16.41 -15.49 -3.62
C LEU A 323 -17.45 -16.61 -3.68
N MET A 324 -17.97 -16.98 -2.51
CA MET A 324 -19.08 -17.91 -2.36
C MET A 324 -20.42 -17.16 -2.47
N ALA A 325 -21.49 -17.85 -2.80
CA ALA A 325 -22.81 -17.26 -2.97
C ALA A 325 -23.44 -16.75 -1.65
N ASP A 326 -22.84 -17.02 -0.49
CA ASP A 326 -23.22 -16.40 0.79
C ASP A 326 -22.46 -15.10 1.09
N GLY A 327 -21.58 -14.67 0.20
CA GLY A 327 -20.73 -13.49 0.36
C GLY A 327 -19.39 -13.76 1.05
N SER A 328 -19.14 -14.98 1.53
CA SER A 328 -17.85 -15.36 2.11
C SER A 328 -16.78 -15.50 1.03
N VAL A 329 -15.53 -15.18 1.36
CA VAL A 329 -14.38 -15.34 0.46
C VAL A 329 -13.50 -16.47 0.97
N GLN A 330 -13.29 -17.48 0.13
CA GLN A 330 -12.52 -18.68 0.47
C GLN A 330 -11.31 -18.84 -0.45
N TRP A 331 -10.24 -19.41 0.11
CA TRP A 331 -9.04 -19.74 -0.66
C TRP A 331 -9.07 -21.22 -1.05
N PHE A 332 -8.92 -21.50 -2.34
CA PHE A 332 -8.79 -22.86 -2.85
C PHE A 332 -7.41 -23.09 -3.44
N ALA A 333 -6.79 -24.21 -3.09
CA ALA A 333 -5.46 -24.56 -3.53
C ALA A 333 -5.45 -25.08 -4.99
N ASN A 334 -4.34 -24.90 -5.70
CA ASN A 334 -4.19 -25.35 -7.10
C ASN A 334 -4.31 -26.88 -7.30
N ASP A 335 -4.17 -27.64 -6.21
CA ASP A 335 -4.25 -29.10 -6.11
C ASP A 335 -5.52 -29.59 -5.39
N ILE A 336 -6.51 -28.71 -5.18
CA ILE A 336 -7.85 -29.10 -4.71
C ILE A 336 -8.37 -30.28 -5.52
N ASP A 337 -9.04 -31.22 -4.84
CA ASP A 337 -9.66 -32.36 -5.51
C ASP A 337 -10.64 -31.85 -6.59
N PRO A 338 -10.47 -32.24 -7.86
CA PRO A 338 -11.36 -31.83 -8.94
C PRO A 338 -12.84 -32.17 -8.68
N GLN A 339 -13.14 -33.21 -7.89
CA GLN A 339 -14.51 -33.55 -7.51
C GLN A 339 -15.10 -32.51 -6.55
N ILE A 340 -14.33 -32.07 -5.56
CA ILE A 340 -14.75 -31.01 -4.63
C ILE A 340 -14.99 -29.71 -5.40
N LEU A 341 -14.03 -29.32 -6.26
CA LEU A 341 -14.17 -28.08 -7.02
C LEU A 341 -15.36 -28.12 -7.98
N LYS A 342 -15.63 -29.29 -8.60
CA LYS A 342 -16.81 -29.49 -9.43
C LYS A 342 -18.11 -29.39 -8.63
N ALA A 343 -18.18 -30.01 -7.46
CA ALA A 343 -19.35 -29.89 -6.58
C ALA A 343 -19.60 -28.43 -6.19
N LEU A 344 -18.56 -27.69 -5.81
CA LEU A 344 -18.64 -26.25 -5.51
C LEU A 344 -19.01 -25.37 -6.72
N SER A 345 -18.82 -25.88 -7.95
CA SER A 345 -19.14 -25.17 -9.18
C SER A 345 -20.63 -25.22 -9.52
N THR A 346 -21.34 -26.26 -9.12
CA THR A 346 -22.74 -26.47 -9.49
C THR A 346 -23.66 -26.06 -8.37
N PRO A 347 -24.65 -25.18 -8.60
CA PRO A 347 -25.64 -24.86 -7.57
C PRO A 347 -26.66 -25.99 -7.33
N ASN A 348 -26.83 -26.92 -8.30
CA ASN A 348 -27.84 -27.99 -8.31
C ASN A 348 -27.23 -29.40 -8.45
N GLY A 349 -26.04 -29.65 -7.91
CA GLY A 349 -25.35 -30.93 -8.01
C GLY A 349 -25.93 -32.02 -7.11
N GLY A 350 -26.43 -31.67 -5.92
CA GLY A 350 -26.85 -32.63 -4.90
C GLY A 350 -25.68 -33.46 -4.33
N GLU A 351 -24.44 -33.02 -4.55
CA GLU A 351 -23.22 -33.72 -4.17
C GLU A 351 -22.80 -33.28 -2.74
N LEU A 352 -22.53 -34.24 -1.85
CA LEU A 352 -22.04 -33.96 -0.49
C LEU A 352 -20.61 -33.42 -0.54
N VAL A 353 -20.43 -32.11 -0.32
CA VAL A 353 -19.11 -31.50 -0.11
C VAL A 353 -18.66 -31.81 1.32
N LEU A 354 -17.76 -32.78 1.48
CA LEU A 354 -17.12 -33.06 2.77
C LEU A 354 -15.96 -32.08 2.96
N SER A 355 -15.99 -31.30 4.04
CA SER A 355 -14.87 -30.44 4.43
C SER A 355 -13.64 -31.29 4.76
N SER A 356 -12.52 -31.06 4.06
CA SER A 356 -11.23 -31.62 4.47
C SER A 356 -10.63 -30.76 5.59
N ASP A 357 -10.58 -31.32 6.79
CA ASP A 357 -9.91 -30.74 7.97
C ASP A 357 -8.39 -30.51 7.78
#